data_AF-A0A847NX19-F1
#
_entry.id   AF-A0A847NX19-F1
#
_cell.length_a   1.000
_cell.length_b   1.000
_cell.length_c   1.000
_cell.angle_alpha   90.00
_cell.angle_beta   90.00
_cell.angle_gamma   90.00
#
_symmetry.space_group_name_H-M   'P 1'
#
loop_
_entity.id
_entity.type
_entity.pdbx_description
1 polymer ?
#
loop_
_entity_poly.entity_id
_entity_poly.type
_entity_poly.pdbx_seq_one_letter_code
_entity_poly.pdbx_strand_id
1 'polypeptide(L)'
;MTNIINTLLVLILVLNFFSLGSSRIQSIIHTVAIQGVLLGFLPLLVHSHLNIWLLLASLTAIVIKGILIPNMMSRALRNVQIKKEVEPLIGIMPSLILGAIATTFALLFT
;
A
#
# COMPACT_ATOMS: atom_id res chain seq x y z
N MET A 1 1.29 -1.17 22.99
CA MET A 1 0.71 -1.75 21.75
C MET A 1 0.28 -0.67 20.76
N THR A 2 -0.36 0.42 21.22
CA THR A 2 -0.74 1.57 20.38
C THR A 2 0.43 2.28 19.67
N ASN A 3 1.60 2.42 20.31
CA ASN A 3 2.76 3.05 19.68
C ASN A 3 3.24 2.32 18.42
N ILE A 4 3.29 0.98 18.45
CA ILE A 4 3.70 0.15 17.30
C ILE A 4 2.70 0.27 16.14
N ILE A 5 1.40 0.28 16.46
CA ILE A 5 0.33 0.48 15.48
C ILE A 5 0.46 1.86 14.83
N ASN A 6 0.66 2.92 15.63
CA ASN A 6 0.85 4.28 15.12
C ASN A 6 2.09 4.39 14.24
N THR A 7 3.23 3.82 14.64
CA THR A 7 4.44 3.79 13.82
C THR A 7 4.20 3.06 12.50
N LEU A 8 3.47 1.93 12.51
CA LEU A 8 3.15 1.17 11.31
C LEU A 8 2.22 1.94 10.37
N LEU A 9 1.21 2.63 10.90
CA LEU A 9 0.31 3.48 10.12
C LEU A 9 1.05 4.67 9.50
N VAL A 10 1.93 5.33 10.26
CA VAL A 10 2.79 6.40 9.73
C VAL A 10 3.72 5.87 8.63
N LEU A 11 4.30 4.68 8.80
CA LEU A 11 5.13 4.06 7.78
C LEU A 11 4.35 3.76 6.50
N ILE A 12 3.12 3.22 6.62
CA ILE A 12 2.22 2.97 5.49
C ILE A 12 1.87 4.29 4.79
N LEU A 13 1.61 5.35 5.55
CA LEU A 13 1.33 6.67 5.02
C LEU A 13 2.52 7.21 4.22
N VAL A 14 3.75 7.14 4.75
CA VAL A 14 4.98 7.53 4.03
C VAL A 14 5.16 6.72 2.74
N LEU A 15 4.90 5.40 2.78
CA LEU A 15 4.95 4.55 1.58
C LEU A 15 3.92 4.99 0.52
N ASN A 16 2.76 5.53 0.90
CA ASN A 16 1.79 6.07 -0.05
C ASN A 16 2.31 7.32 -0.76
N PHE A 17 2.92 8.26 -0.02
CA PHE A 17 3.56 9.43 -0.63
C PHE A 17 4.72 9.04 -1.55
N PHE A 18 5.52 8.04 -1.14
CA PHE A 18 6.59 7.51 -1.98
C PHE A 18 6.05 6.91 -3.30
N SER A 19 4.91 6.21 -3.21
CA SER A 19 4.24 5.67 -4.40
C SER A 19 3.73 6.76 -5.34
N LEU A 20 3.21 7.88 -4.82
CA LEU A 20 2.77 9.04 -5.62
C LEU A 20 3.95 9.77 -6.29
N GLY A 21 5.10 9.79 -5.61
CA GLY A 21 6.35 10.36 -6.13
C GLY A 21 7.04 9.53 -7.20
N SER A 22 6.61 8.28 -7.43
CA SER A 22 7.28 7.35 -8.33
C SER A 22 6.57 7.24 -9.68
N SER A 23 7.26 7.57 -10.77
CA SER A 23 6.74 7.37 -12.14
C SER A 23 6.87 5.93 -12.65
N ARG A 24 7.47 5.04 -11.87
CA ARG A 24 7.74 3.65 -12.29
C ARG A 24 6.69 2.73 -11.71
N ILE A 25 5.86 2.16 -12.56
CA ILE A 25 4.81 1.18 -12.20
C ILE A 25 5.41 0.03 -11.36
N GLN A 26 6.62 -0.42 -11.68
CA GLN A 26 7.28 -1.51 -10.95
C GLN A 26 7.62 -1.13 -9.50
N SER A 27 7.99 0.12 -9.25
CA SER A 27 8.25 0.64 -7.90
C SER A 27 6.96 0.77 -7.10
N ILE A 28 5.88 1.20 -7.75
CA ILE A 28 4.53 1.25 -7.16
C ILE A 28 4.06 -0.14 -6.76
N ILE A 29 4.19 -1.14 -7.65
CA ILE A 29 3.81 -2.53 -7.37
C ILE A 29 4.55 -3.07 -6.14
N HIS A 30 5.86 -2.87 -6.05
CA HIS A 30 6.64 -3.31 -4.88
C HIS A 30 6.23 -2.58 -3.60
N THR A 31 6.00 -1.28 -3.68
CA THR A 31 5.58 -0.46 -2.53
C THR A 31 4.22 -0.92 -2.00
N VAL A 32 3.26 -1.16 -2.89
CA VAL A 32 1.92 -1.66 -2.54
C VAL A 32 1.98 -3.09 -2.01
N ALA A 33 2.86 -3.95 -2.53
CA ALA A 33 3.07 -5.30 -1.99
C ALA A 33 3.53 -5.26 -0.53
N ILE A 34 4.55 -4.42 -0.24
CA ILE A 34 5.07 -4.23 1.11
C ILE A 34 3.97 -3.69 2.04
N GLN A 35 3.22 -2.68 1.58
CA GLN A 35 2.08 -2.16 2.34
C GLN A 35 0.99 -3.22 2.60
N GLY A 36 0.69 -4.07 1.62
CA GLY A 36 -0.30 -5.14 1.75
C GLY A 36 0.08 -6.15 2.84
N VAL A 37 1.37 -6.50 2.93
CA VAL A 37 1.89 -7.34 4.01
C VAL A 37 1.78 -6.63 5.37
N LEU A 38 2.26 -5.38 5.46
CA LEU A 38 2.19 -4.57 6.69
C LEU A 38 0.75 -4.44 7.22
N LEU A 39 -0.20 -4.10 6.35
CA LEU A 39 -1.62 -3.99 6.68
C LEU A 39 -2.23 -5.33 7.08
N GLY A 40 -1.80 -6.42 6.46
CA GLY A 40 -2.26 -7.75 6.80
C GLY A 40 -1.86 -8.18 8.22
N PHE A 41 -0.74 -7.69 8.75
CA PHE A 41 -0.33 -7.93 10.14
C PHE A 41 -1.09 -7.07 11.16
N LEU A 42 -1.65 -5.93 10.74
CA LEU A 42 -2.33 -4.98 11.63
C LEU A 42 -3.43 -5.62 12.52
N PRO A 43 -4.33 -6.47 12.02
CA PRO A 43 -5.40 -7.07 12.83
C PRO A 43 -4.84 -7.94 13.96
N LEU A 44 -3.71 -8.63 13.72
CA LEU A 44 -3.02 -9.48 14.70
C LEU A 44 -2.36 -8.66 15.82
N LEU A 45 -1.97 -7.41 15.53
CA LEU A 45 -1.38 -6.49 16.49
C LEU A 45 -2.44 -5.73 17.31
N VAL A 46 -3.64 -5.53 16.74
CA VAL A 46 -4.73 -4.76 17.37
C VAL A 46 -5.57 -5.62 18.32
N HIS A 47 -5.84 -6.88 17.98
CA HIS A 47 -6.71 -7.74 18.80
C HIS A 47 -5.90 -8.74 19.61
N SER A 48 -5.99 -8.68 20.94
CA SER A 48 -5.34 -9.66 21.83
C SER A 48 -5.99 -11.06 21.78
N HIS A 49 -7.24 -11.16 21.31
CA HIS A 49 -7.93 -12.44 21.15
C HIS A 49 -7.78 -12.94 19.71
N LEU A 50 -6.90 -13.93 19.53
CA LEU A 50 -6.68 -14.59 18.25
C LEU A 50 -7.88 -15.50 17.92
N ASN A 51 -8.83 -14.97 17.17
CA ASN A 51 -9.91 -15.77 16.58
C ASN A 51 -9.44 -16.39 15.26
N ILE A 52 -9.85 -17.63 14.97
CA ILE A 52 -9.49 -18.35 13.74
C ILE A 52 -9.87 -17.52 12.49
N TRP A 53 -11.00 -16.81 12.56
CA TRP A 53 -11.49 -15.92 11.51
C TRP A 53 -10.57 -14.72 11.27
N LEU A 54 -10.00 -14.15 12.34
CA LEU A 54 -9.08 -13.02 12.25
C LEU A 54 -7.75 -13.45 11.63
N LEU A 55 -7.27 -14.63 12.01
CA LEU A 55 -6.07 -15.23 11.42
C LEU A 55 -6.28 -15.49 9.93
N LEU A 56 -7.42 -16.06 9.55
CA LEU A 56 -7.78 -16.35 8.15
C LEU A 56 -7.90 -15.08 7.31
N ALA A 57 -8.52 -14.02 7.87
CA ALA A 57 -8.66 -12.72 7.22
C ALA A 57 -7.31 -12.01 7.03
N SER A 58 -6.44 -12.05 8.04
CA SER A 58 -5.07 -11.54 7.98
C SER A 58 -4.25 -12.28 6.92
N LEU A 59 -4.27 -13.61 6.93
CA LEU A 59 -3.58 -14.45 5.94
C LEU A 59 -4.07 -14.19 4.53
N THR A 60 -5.39 -14.12 4.31
CA THR A 60 -5.94 -13.82 2.99
C THR A 60 -5.56 -12.42 2.52
N ALA A 61 -5.59 -11.40 3.39
CA ALA A 61 -5.13 -10.06 3.04
C ALA A 61 -3.64 -10.04 2.62
N ILE A 62 -2.77 -10.74 3.36
CA ILE A 62 -1.34 -10.85 3.04
C ILE A 62 -1.14 -11.58 1.71
N VAL A 63 -1.80 -12.72 1.51
CA VAL A 63 -1.65 -13.52 0.29
C VAL A 63 -2.17 -12.74 -0.91
N ILE A 64 -3.32 -12.09 -0.81
CA ILE A 64 -3.92 -11.37 -1.93
C ILE A 64 -3.13 -10.10 -2.25
N LYS A 65 -2.96 -9.18 -1.29
CA LYS A 65 -2.33 -7.88 -1.55
C LYS A 65 -0.80 -7.95 -1.57
N GLY A 66 -0.20 -8.81 -0.76
CA GLY A 66 1.25 -8.94 -0.65
C GLY A 66 1.87 -9.80 -1.74
N ILE A 67 1.14 -10.77 -2.28
CA ILE A 67 1.72 -11.78 -3.19
C ILE A 67 0.94 -11.87 -4.50
N LEU A 68 -0.38 -12.13 -4.46
CA LEU A 68 -1.16 -12.46 -5.65
C LEU A 68 -1.27 -11.26 -6.61
N ILE A 69 -1.82 -10.13 -6.13
CA ILE A 69 -1.99 -8.90 -6.90
C ILE A 69 -0.66 -8.40 -7.49
N PRO A 70 0.42 -8.22 -6.69
CA PRO A 70 1.67 -7.70 -7.22
C PRO A 70 2.35 -8.66 -8.20
N ASN A 71 2.26 -9.98 -8.01
CA ASN A 71 2.77 -10.94 -8.99
C ASN A 71 1.98 -10.90 -10.30
N MET A 72 0.64 -10.82 -10.22
CA MET A 72 -0.20 -10.71 -11.42
C MET A 72 0.10 -9.41 -12.17
N MET A 73 0.17 -8.28 -11.46
CA MET A 73 0.52 -7.00 -12.07
C MET A 73 1.93 -7.01 -12.66
N SER A 74 2.93 -7.51 -11.94
CA SER A 74 4.31 -7.60 -12.45
C SER A 74 4.41 -8.49 -13.70
N ARG A 75 3.69 -9.62 -13.72
CA ARG A 75 3.61 -10.50 -14.90
C ARG A 75 2.89 -9.83 -16.06
N ALA A 76 1.75 -9.19 -15.82
CA ALA A 76 1.01 -8.44 -16.84
C ALA A 76 1.89 -7.33 -17.43
N LEU A 77 2.62 -6.61 -16.57
CA LEU A 77 3.54 -5.54 -16.98
C LEU A 77 4.71 -6.05 -17.82
N ARG A 78 5.20 -7.26 -17.54
CA ARG A 78 6.27 -7.88 -18.32
C ARG A 78 5.81 -8.29 -19.72
N ASN A 79 4.53 -8.66 -19.88
CA ASN A 79 3.96 -9.10 -21.15
C ASN A 79 3.59 -7.94 -22.08
N VAL A 80 3.33 -6.75 -21.53
CA VAL A 80 3.08 -5.53 -22.30
C VAL A 80 4.43 -4.87 -22.60
N GLN A 81 5.05 -5.22 -23.74
CA GLN A 81 6.35 -4.69 -24.21
C GLN A 81 6.34 -3.18 -24.59
N ILE A 82 5.44 -2.38 -24.03
CA ILE A 82 5.37 -0.93 -24.30
C ILE A 82 6.32 -0.21 -23.34
N LYS A 83 7.12 0.72 -23.88
CA LYS A 83 8.17 1.45 -23.18
C LYS A 83 7.65 2.02 -21.85
N LYS A 84 8.39 1.67 -20.80
CA LYS A 84 8.05 1.70 -19.39
C LYS A 84 8.02 3.11 -18.80
N GLU A 85 7.06 3.94 -19.16
CA GLU A 85 6.74 5.14 -18.37
C GLU A 85 5.22 5.29 -18.39
N VAL A 86 4.57 5.20 -17.22
CA VAL A 86 3.21 5.76 -17.13
C VAL A 86 3.43 7.25 -17.30
N GLU A 87 2.91 7.82 -18.37
CA GLU A 87 2.71 9.27 -18.41
C GLU A 87 1.81 9.59 -17.21
N PRO A 88 2.33 10.27 -16.18
CA PRO A 88 1.54 10.56 -14.99
C PRO A 88 0.36 11.39 -15.43
N LEU A 89 -0.87 10.88 -15.22
CA LEU A 89 -2.12 11.47 -15.73
C LEU A 89 -2.24 12.98 -15.42
N ILE A 90 -1.63 13.41 -14.31
CA ILE A 90 -1.67 14.78 -13.79
C ILE A 90 -0.25 15.35 -13.60
N GLY A 91 0.81 14.53 -13.69
CA GLY A 91 2.18 14.89 -13.24
C GLY A 91 2.45 14.56 -11.76
N ILE A 92 3.73 14.43 -11.39
CA ILE A 92 4.17 14.03 -10.03
C ILE A 92 3.79 15.09 -8.99
N MET A 93 4.06 16.37 -9.29
CA MET A 93 3.80 17.51 -8.39
C MET A 93 2.34 17.60 -7.95
N PRO A 94 1.35 17.70 -8.85
CA PRO A 94 -0.05 17.77 -8.44
C PRO A 94 -0.57 16.47 -7.83
N SER A 95 -0.04 15.30 -8.22
CA SER A 95 -0.37 14.02 -7.57
C SER A 95 0.05 14.01 -6.09
N LEU A 96 1.23 14.54 -5.79
CA LEU A 96 1.75 14.64 -4.42
C LEU A 96 0.96 15.68 -3.58
N ILE A 97 0.61 16.82 -4.17
CA ILE A 97 -0.19 17.86 -3.50
C ILE A 97 -1.60 17.32 -3.19
N LEU A 98 -2.24 16.65 -4.15
CA LEU A 98 -3.54 16.01 -3.92
C LEU A 98 -3.45 14.94 -2.83
N GLY A 99 -2.39 14.14 -2.81
CA GLY A 99 -2.12 13.17 -1.74
C GLY A 99 -1.96 13.83 -0.37
N ALA A 100 -1.25 14.97 -0.31
CA ALA A 100 -1.10 15.76 0.92
C ALA A 100 -2.44 16.29 1.44
N ILE A 101 -3.24 16.91 0.56
CA ILE A 101 -4.55 17.44 0.91
C ILE A 101 -5.48 16.32 1.37
N ALA A 102 -5.53 15.20 0.64
CA ALA A 102 -6.37 14.05 1.01
C ALA A 102 -5.97 13.46 2.36
N THR A 103 -4.67 13.38 2.66
CA THR A 103 -4.16 12.87 3.93
C THR A 103 -4.52 13.80 5.08
N THR A 104 -4.31 15.12 4.92
CA THR A 104 -4.71 16.12 5.92
C THR A 104 -6.21 16.06 6.17
N PHE A 105 -7.01 15.93 5.11
CA PHE A 105 -8.45 15.77 5.23
C PHE A 105 -8.79 14.50 6.01
N ALA A 106 -8.24 13.34 5.65
CA ALA A 106 -8.50 12.08 6.36
C ALA A 106 -8.18 12.17 7.86
N LEU A 107 -7.07 12.83 8.23
CA LEU A 107 -6.67 13.02 9.62
C LEU A 107 -7.57 14.00 10.40
N LEU A 108 -8.24 14.94 9.73
CA LEU A 108 -9.21 15.82 10.38
C LEU A 108 -10.51 15.10 10.79
N PHE A 109 -10.83 13.98 10.13
CA PHE A 109 -12.05 13.20 10.38
C PHE A 109 -11.81 11.89 11.16
N THR A 110 -10.57 11.63 11.60
CA THR A 110 -10.19 10.44 12.39
C THR A 110 -10.06 10.80 13.86
#